data_AF-A0A2S4URY2-F1
#
_entry.id   AF-A0A2S4URY2-F1
#
_cell.length_a   1.000
_cell.length_b   1.000
_cell.length_c   1.000
_cell.angle_alpha   90.00
_cell.angle_beta   90.00
_cell.angle_gamma   90.00
#
_symmetry.space_group_name_H-M   'P 1'
#
loop_
_entity.id
_entity.type
_entity.pdbx_description
1 polymer ?
#
loop_
_entity_poly.entity_id
_entity_poly.type
_entity_poly.pdbx_seq_one_letter_code
_entity_poly.pdbx_strand_id
1 'polypeptide(L)'
;MSQDQRNTHTRTTPWSRDGTHGHPSSFDILLEWLASNGNEGYHRWITSEGQRPELCGEILGMLSLHGIHHRTTKCIHLKMFMLINSYKDACSHLKAHGGSLGDMHLKYGTMEGLMNRICPRWSQINEIMAPQTVDPTPEDE
;
A
#
# COMPACT_ATOMS: atom_id res chain seq x y z
N MET A 1 0.81 -43.12 23.46
CA MET A 1 1.77 -42.18 22.86
C MET A 1 0.96 -41.12 22.12
N SER A 2 0.66 -40.00 22.79
CA SER A 2 -0.12 -38.90 22.19
C SER A 2 0.83 -37.88 21.57
N GLN A 3 0.74 -37.70 20.26
CA GLN A 3 1.36 -36.56 19.59
C GLN A 3 0.46 -35.35 19.80
N ASP A 4 0.86 -34.48 20.72
CA ASP A 4 0.32 -33.14 20.88
C ASP A 4 0.95 -32.24 19.81
N GLN A 5 0.39 -32.29 18.59
CA GLN A 5 0.79 -31.38 17.53
C GLN A 5 0.17 -30.01 17.82
N ARG A 6 0.85 -29.24 18.68
CA ARG A 6 0.57 -27.82 18.86
C ARG A 6 0.73 -27.12 17.51
N ASN A 7 -0.39 -26.88 16.86
CA ASN A 7 -0.52 -26.04 15.69
C ASN A 7 -0.11 -24.60 16.08
N THR A 8 1.19 -24.31 15.98
CA THR A 8 1.71 -22.96 16.14
C THR A 8 1.38 -22.20 14.87
N HIS A 9 0.16 -21.65 14.81
CA HIS A 9 -0.10 -20.54 13.90
C HIS A 9 0.88 -19.43 14.28
N THR A 10 2.00 -19.35 13.57
CA THR A 10 2.94 -18.25 13.68
C THR A 10 2.13 -16.98 13.44
N ARG A 11 1.97 -16.16 14.48
CA ARG A 11 1.34 -14.84 14.33
C ARG A 11 2.14 -14.11 13.28
N THR A 12 1.54 -13.89 12.11
CA THR A 12 2.19 -13.13 11.05
C THR A 12 2.43 -11.72 11.56
N THR A 13 3.68 -11.29 11.59
CA THR A 13 4.03 -9.94 12.04
C THR A 13 3.31 -8.93 11.14
N PRO A 14 2.58 -7.95 11.70
CA PRO A 14 1.92 -6.91 10.91
C PRO A 14 2.93 -6.14 10.06
N TRP A 15 2.59 -5.85 8.81
CA TRP A 15 3.45 -5.14 7.86
C TRP A 15 3.86 -3.74 8.31
N SER A 16 3.10 -3.11 9.22
CA SER A 16 3.40 -1.79 9.77
C SER A 16 4.20 -1.83 11.08
N ARG A 17 4.60 -3.03 11.55
CA ARG A 17 5.25 -3.23 12.86
C ARG A 17 6.38 -4.24 12.83
N ASP A 18 6.90 -4.54 11.65
CA ASP A 18 7.97 -5.51 11.44
C ASP A 18 9.33 -4.85 11.15
N GLY A 19 9.40 -3.51 11.20
CA GLY A 19 10.66 -2.77 11.25
C GLY A 19 11.36 -2.98 12.59
N THR A 20 12.69 -2.96 12.59
CA THR A 20 13.52 -3.14 13.79
C THR A 20 14.49 -1.97 13.96
N HIS A 21 14.88 -1.64 15.20
CA HIS A 21 15.95 -0.67 15.49
C HIS A 21 15.83 0.71 14.80
N GLY A 22 14.61 1.21 14.60
CA GLY A 22 14.37 2.50 13.92
C GLY A 22 14.39 2.41 12.39
N HIS A 23 14.56 1.22 11.81
CA HIS A 23 14.38 0.99 10.38
C HIS A 23 12.89 1.01 9.99
N PRO A 24 12.58 1.39 8.74
CA PRO A 24 11.22 1.39 8.22
C PRO A 24 10.59 -0.02 8.27
N SER A 25 9.26 -0.07 8.44
CA SER A 25 8.50 -1.31 8.34
C SER A 25 8.36 -1.77 6.88
N SER A 26 7.95 -3.01 6.66
CA SER A 26 7.68 -3.49 5.30
C SER A 26 6.63 -2.63 4.60
N PHE A 27 5.65 -2.11 5.33
CA PHE A 27 4.62 -1.25 4.75
C PHE A 27 5.18 0.12 4.37
N ASP A 28 6.14 0.66 5.12
CA ASP A 28 6.84 1.90 4.78
C ASP A 28 7.66 1.72 3.50
N ILE A 29 8.43 0.62 3.42
CA ILE A 29 9.24 0.28 2.24
C ILE A 29 8.37 0.09 1.00
N LEU A 30 7.17 -0.50 1.13
CA LEU A 30 6.23 -0.59 0.01
C LEU A 30 5.77 0.78 -0.49
N LEU A 31 5.49 1.73 0.42
CA LEU A 31 5.09 3.08 0.01
C LEU A 31 6.25 3.85 -0.60
N GLU A 32 7.46 3.70 -0.06
CA GLU A 32 8.67 4.28 -0.63
C GLU A 32 8.92 3.78 -2.06
N TRP A 33 8.84 2.46 -2.27
CA TRP A 33 8.99 1.88 -3.60
C TRP A 33 7.90 2.40 -4.56
N LEU A 34 6.65 2.46 -4.11
CA LEU A 34 5.54 2.99 -4.91
C LEU A 34 5.73 4.47 -5.29
N ALA A 35 6.24 5.29 -4.37
CA ALA A 35 6.48 6.72 -4.55
C ALA A 35 7.79 7.05 -5.31
N SER A 36 8.62 6.03 -5.60
CA SER A 36 9.92 6.21 -6.25
C SER A 36 9.83 7.01 -7.54
N ASN A 37 10.80 7.91 -7.77
CA ASN A 37 10.92 8.74 -8.97
C ASN A 37 9.62 9.43 -9.41
N GLY A 38 8.85 9.98 -8.46
CA GLY A 38 7.58 10.63 -8.78
C GLY A 38 6.49 9.63 -9.16
N ASN A 39 6.32 8.60 -8.32
CA ASN A 39 5.30 7.53 -8.47
C ASN A 39 5.57 6.54 -9.63
N GLU A 40 6.79 6.50 -10.17
CA GLU A 40 7.19 5.55 -11.22
C GLU A 40 6.98 4.09 -10.77
N GLY A 41 7.29 3.76 -9.51
CA GLY A 41 7.05 2.42 -8.97
C GLY A 41 5.57 2.01 -9.03
N TYR A 42 4.66 2.93 -8.68
CA TYR A 42 3.23 2.71 -8.85
C TYR A 42 2.86 2.49 -10.32
N HIS A 43 3.34 3.33 -11.23
CA HIS A 43 3.08 3.19 -12.66
C HIS A 43 3.56 1.84 -13.20
N ARG A 44 4.80 1.44 -12.92
CA ARG A 44 5.35 0.13 -13.28
C ARG A 44 4.48 -1.01 -12.78
N TRP A 45 3.99 -0.91 -11.55
CA TRP A 45 3.15 -1.95 -10.97
C TRP A 45 1.79 -2.11 -11.67
N ILE A 46 1.15 -1.00 -12.07
CA ILE A 46 -0.16 -1.04 -12.72
C ILE A 46 -0.09 -1.35 -14.22
N THR A 47 1.01 -1.01 -14.90
CA THR A 47 1.17 -1.24 -16.35
C THR A 47 1.76 -2.61 -16.68
N SER A 48 2.58 -3.18 -15.80
CA SER A 48 3.38 -4.36 -16.11
C SER A 48 2.91 -5.62 -15.37
N GLU A 49 1.70 -6.10 -15.67
CA GLU A 49 1.16 -7.31 -15.02
C GLU A 49 2.07 -8.54 -15.18
N GLY A 50 2.72 -8.69 -16.34
CA GLY A 50 3.65 -9.78 -16.63
C GLY A 50 4.99 -9.71 -15.89
N GLN A 51 5.36 -8.53 -15.37
CA GLN A 51 6.64 -8.29 -14.67
C GLN A 51 6.48 -8.30 -13.14
N ARG A 52 5.30 -8.65 -12.61
CA ARG A 52 5.05 -8.67 -11.17
C ARG A 52 6.05 -9.52 -10.38
N PRO A 53 6.51 -10.70 -10.86
CA PRO A 53 7.55 -11.47 -10.16
C PRO A 53 8.85 -10.69 -9.99
N GLU A 54 9.31 -9.98 -11.02
CA GLU A 54 10.52 -9.17 -11.03
C GLU A 54 10.38 -7.97 -10.09
N LEU A 55 9.26 -7.24 -10.18
CA LEU A 55 8.96 -6.12 -9.27
C LEU A 55 8.91 -6.57 -7.80
N CYS A 56 8.34 -7.75 -7.54
CA CYS A 56 8.35 -8.33 -6.19
C CYS A 56 9.77 -8.69 -5.74
N GLY A 57 10.65 -9.09 -6.65
CA GLY A 57 12.08 -9.34 -6.39
C GLY A 57 12.82 -8.06 -5.99
N GLU A 58 12.58 -6.96 -6.71
CA GLU A 58 13.13 -5.63 -6.38
C GLU A 58 12.72 -5.19 -4.97
N ILE A 59 11.42 -5.26 -4.66
CA ILE A 59 10.89 -4.93 -3.34
C ILE A 59 11.49 -5.84 -2.26
N LEU A 60 11.61 -7.15 -2.53
CA LEU A 60 12.23 -8.10 -1.59
C LEU A 60 13.70 -7.77 -1.32
N GLY A 61 14.42 -7.27 -2.33
CA GLY A 61 15.76 -6.71 -2.20
C GLY A 61 15.80 -5.53 -1.25
N MET A 62 14.91 -4.54 -1.43
CA MET A 62 14.79 -3.39 -0.51
C MET A 62 14.48 -3.81 0.92
N LEU A 63 13.52 -4.72 1.11
CA LEU A 63 13.20 -5.27 2.43
C LEU A 63 14.43 -5.91 3.08
N SER A 64 15.22 -6.66 2.31
CA SER A 64 16.44 -7.31 2.80
C SER A 64 17.53 -6.31 3.19
N LEU A 65 17.67 -5.20 2.46
CA LEU A 65 18.60 -4.11 2.81
C LEU A 65 18.24 -3.46 4.16
N HIS A 66 16.96 -3.45 4.52
CA HIS A 66 16.47 -2.98 5.81
C HIS A 66 16.35 -4.08 6.88
N GLY A 67 16.94 -5.25 6.65
CA GLY A 67 16.99 -6.36 7.62
C GLY A 67 15.69 -7.18 7.73
N ILE A 68 14.76 -7.01 6.79
CA ILE A 68 13.48 -7.73 6.77
C ILE A 68 13.60 -8.95 5.84
N HIS A 69 13.82 -10.13 6.44
CA HIS A 69 14.05 -11.38 5.69
C HIS A 69 12.90 -12.39 5.73
N HIS A 70 11.85 -12.12 6.51
CA HIS A 70 10.74 -13.06 6.69
C HIS A 70 9.62 -12.90 5.65
N ARG A 71 9.73 -11.90 4.76
CA ARG A 71 8.78 -11.66 3.67
C ARG A 71 9.18 -12.46 2.43
N THR A 72 8.20 -12.72 1.58
CA THR A 72 8.35 -13.47 0.33
C THR A 72 7.72 -12.70 -0.82
N THR A 73 8.14 -12.98 -2.06
CA THR A 73 7.53 -12.38 -3.26
C THR A 73 6.02 -12.60 -3.32
N LYS A 74 5.54 -13.79 -2.91
CA LYS A 74 4.11 -14.11 -2.82
C LYS A 74 3.36 -13.20 -1.85
N CYS A 75 3.91 -12.95 -0.66
CA CYS A 75 3.23 -12.07 0.29
C CYS A 75 3.31 -10.59 -0.12
N ILE A 76 4.37 -10.17 -0.81
CA ILE A 76 4.49 -8.83 -1.41
C ILE A 76 3.41 -8.64 -2.47
N HIS A 77 3.27 -9.57 -3.42
CA HIS A 77 2.24 -9.50 -4.45
C HIS A 77 0.85 -9.40 -3.84
N LEU A 78 0.51 -10.29 -2.90
CA LEU A 78 -0.78 -10.23 -2.21
C LEU A 78 -0.98 -8.89 -1.48
N LYS A 79 0.06 -8.39 -0.78
CA LYS A 79 -0.04 -7.12 -0.05
C LYS A 79 -0.26 -5.94 -0.98
N MET A 80 0.43 -5.88 -2.11
CA MET A 80 0.26 -4.85 -3.14
C MET A 80 -1.15 -4.90 -3.76
N PHE A 81 -1.65 -6.10 -4.06
CA PHE A 81 -3.02 -6.28 -4.53
C PHE A 81 -4.06 -5.75 -3.51
N MET A 82 -3.91 -6.13 -2.24
CA MET A 82 -4.79 -5.66 -1.17
C MET A 82 -4.70 -4.14 -0.99
N LEU A 83 -3.50 -3.58 -1.06
CA LEU A 83 -3.27 -2.14 -0.94
C LEU A 83 -4.01 -1.36 -2.02
N ILE A 84 -3.80 -1.74 -3.29
CA ILE A 84 -4.41 -1.06 -4.43
C ILE A 84 -5.93 -1.19 -4.41
N ASN A 85 -6.47 -2.36 -4.05
CA ASN A 85 -7.92 -2.53 -3.93
C ASN A 85 -8.50 -1.73 -2.76
N SER A 86 -7.83 -1.68 -1.61
CA SER A 86 -8.28 -0.85 -0.49
C SER A 86 -8.34 0.63 -0.86
N TYR A 87 -7.41 1.12 -1.69
CA TYR A 87 -7.43 2.47 -2.21
C TYR A 87 -8.61 2.69 -3.17
N LYS A 88 -8.85 1.76 -4.11
CA LYS A 88 -10.01 1.82 -5.02
C LYS A 88 -11.35 1.81 -4.27
N ASP A 89 -11.44 1.00 -3.23
CA ASP A 89 -12.64 0.92 -2.37
C ASP A 89 -12.85 2.25 -1.64
N ALA A 90 -11.80 2.80 -1.04
CA ALA A 90 -11.84 4.11 -0.39
C ALA A 90 -12.26 5.22 -1.37
N CYS A 91 -11.66 5.29 -2.57
CA CYS A 91 -12.09 6.20 -3.64
C CYS A 91 -13.57 6.05 -3.99
N SER A 92 -14.08 4.81 -4.06
CA SER A 92 -15.48 4.52 -4.40
C SER A 92 -16.42 5.01 -3.29
N HIS A 93 -16.05 4.78 -2.03
CA HIS A 93 -16.77 5.31 -0.87
C HIS A 93 -16.76 6.84 -0.85
N LEU A 94 -15.60 7.48 -1.10
CA LEU A 94 -15.51 8.94 -1.13
C LEU A 94 -16.45 9.53 -2.19
N LYS A 95 -16.47 8.95 -3.40
CA LYS A 95 -17.38 9.36 -4.49
C LYS A 95 -18.85 9.17 -4.13
N ALA A 96 -19.20 8.05 -3.50
CA ALA A 96 -20.58 7.74 -3.11
C ALA A 96 -21.14 8.71 -2.04
N HIS A 97 -20.27 9.36 -1.27
CA HIS A 97 -20.63 10.23 -0.16
C HIS A 97 -20.33 11.73 -0.42
N GLY A 98 -20.26 12.15 -1.69
CA GLY A 98 -20.17 13.58 -2.05
C GLY A 98 -18.75 14.08 -2.36
N GLY A 99 -17.73 13.23 -2.23
CA GLY A 99 -16.37 13.52 -2.69
C GLY A 99 -15.51 14.35 -1.72
N SER A 100 -16.08 14.91 -0.66
CA SER A 100 -15.36 15.77 0.29
C SER A 100 -14.90 14.99 1.53
N LEU A 101 -13.59 15.08 1.84
CA LEU A 101 -12.98 14.41 2.99
C LEU A 101 -13.47 14.96 4.35
N GLY A 102 -13.90 16.23 4.37
CA GLY A 102 -14.42 16.90 5.56
C GLY A 102 -15.87 16.55 5.89
N ASP A 103 -16.58 15.85 5.01
CA ASP A 103 -17.99 15.54 5.20
C ASP A 103 -18.17 14.60 6.40
N MET A 104 -19.26 14.79 7.15
CA MET A 104 -19.51 14.03 8.35
C MET A 104 -19.85 12.57 8.03
N HIS A 105 -19.18 11.65 8.72
CA HIS A 105 -19.49 10.21 8.65
C HIS A 105 -19.96 9.70 10.01
N LEU A 106 -21.17 9.13 10.06
CA LEU A 106 -21.88 8.73 11.29
C LEU A 106 -21.05 7.89 12.28
N LYS A 107 -20.16 7.03 11.79
CA LYS A 107 -19.34 6.13 12.63
C LYS A 107 -17.90 6.58 12.84
N TYR A 108 -17.35 7.38 11.92
CA TYR A 108 -15.91 7.65 11.86
C TYR A 108 -15.59 9.14 12.00
N GLY A 109 -16.59 9.96 12.35
CA GLY A 109 -16.48 11.41 12.47
C GLY A 109 -16.53 12.08 11.10
N THR A 110 -15.55 11.79 10.25
CA THR A 110 -15.41 12.35 8.91
C THR A 110 -15.25 11.28 7.85
N MET A 111 -15.44 11.66 6.59
CA MET A 111 -15.12 10.84 5.44
C MET A 111 -13.63 10.48 5.41
N GLU A 112 -12.72 11.38 5.79
CA GLU A 112 -11.30 11.06 5.97
C GLU A 112 -11.07 9.95 7.02
N GLY A 113 -11.83 9.96 8.12
CA GLY A 113 -11.81 8.89 9.12
C GLY A 113 -12.25 7.53 8.55
N LEU A 114 -13.28 7.52 7.69
CA LEU A 114 -13.68 6.33 6.93
C LEU A 114 -12.57 5.90 5.95
N MET A 115 -11.95 6.84 5.22
CA MET A 115 -10.89 6.52 4.26
C MET A 115 -9.70 5.86 4.95
N ASN A 116 -9.23 6.41 6.07
CA ASN A 116 -8.16 5.81 6.88
C ASN A 116 -8.52 4.45 7.47
N ARG A 117 -9.83 4.17 7.66
CA ARG A 117 -10.30 2.86 8.12
C ARG A 117 -10.24 1.80 7.02
N ILE A 118 -10.56 2.17 5.78
CA ILE A 118 -10.57 1.30 4.60
C ILE A 118 -9.14 1.11 4.07
N CYS A 119 -8.43 2.22 3.88
CA CYS A 119 -7.08 2.30 3.32
C CYS A 119 -6.17 3.01 4.33
N PRO A 120 -5.47 2.26 5.21
CA PRO A 120 -4.60 2.87 6.22
C PRO A 120 -3.50 3.72 5.59
N ARG A 121 -3.30 4.94 6.11
CA ARG A 121 -2.44 5.98 5.51
C ARG A 121 -2.98 6.48 4.17
N TRP A 122 -4.29 6.67 4.12
CA TRP A 122 -5.03 7.11 2.95
C TRP A 122 -4.36 8.31 2.26
N SER A 123 -4.04 9.37 2.99
CA SER A 123 -3.51 10.62 2.40
C SER A 123 -2.20 10.39 1.64
N GLN A 124 -1.26 9.65 2.25
CA GLN A 124 0.01 9.28 1.61
C GLN A 124 -0.20 8.39 0.38
N ILE A 125 -1.15 7.45 0.44
CA ILE A 125 -1.46 6.58 -0.69
C ILE A 125 -2.15 7.36 -1.81
N ASN A 126 -3.01 8.31 -1.46
CA ASN A 126 -3.69 9.19 -2.40
C ASN A 126 -2.70 10.08 -3.15
N GLU A 127 -1.67 10.61 -2.49
CA GLU A 127 -0.60 11.37 -3.16
C GLU A 127 0.13 10.54 -4.24
N ILE A 128 0.25 9.22 -4.01
CA ILE A 128 0.91 8.30 -4.94
C ILE A 128 -0.02 7.86 -6.07
N MET A 129 -1.25 7.46 -5.73
CA MET A 129 -2.16 6.73 -6.61
C MET A 129 -3.28 7.58 -7.20
N ALA A 130 -3.45 8.83 -6.77
CA ALA A 130 -4.40 9.73 -7.39
C ALA A 130 -4.03 9.94 -8.86
N PRO A 131 -5.04 10.10 -9.74
CA PRO A 131 -4.78 10.55 -11.10
C PRO A 131 -3.99 11.87 -11.03
N GLN A 132 -2.77 11.86 -11.55
CA GLN A 132 -1.99 13.09 -11.69
C GLN A 132 -2.76 13.97 -12.68
N THR A 133 -3.29 15.11 -12.23
CA THR A 133 -3.81 16.11 -13.16
C THR A 133 -2.60 16.68 -13.86
N VAL A 134 -2.31 16.14 -15.04
CA VAL A 134 -1.40 16.77 -15.99
C VAL A 134 -2.06 18.10 -16.33
N ASP A 135 -1.59 19.18 -15.71
CA ASP A 135 -1.99 20.52 -16.11
C ASP A 135 -1.61 20.63 -17.59
N PRO A 136 -2.55 20.91 -18.51
CA PRO A 136 -2.20 21.11 -19.90
C PRO A 136 -1.19 22.25 -19.92
N THR A 137 0.05 21.92 -20.27
CA THR A 137 1.08 22.92 -20.53
C THR A 137 0.48 23.84 -21.58
N PRO A 138 0.43 25.17 -21.37
CA PRO A 138 0.03 26.05 -22.45
C PRO A 138 1.10 25.87 -23.53
N GLU A 139 0.76 25.10 -24.57
CA GLU A 139 1.54 25.06 -25.79
C GLU A 139 1.51 26.49 -26.32
N ASP A 140 2.67 27.14 -26.25
CA ASP A 140 2.95 28.36 -26.99
C ASP A 140 2.70 28.08 -28.48
N GLU A 141 1.61 28.63 -29.02
CA GLU A 141 1.49 29.10 -30.42
C GLU A 141 0.27 30.04 -30.61
#